data_AF-A0ABD3X670-F1
#
_entry.id   AF-A0ABD3X670-F1
#
_cell.length_a   1.000
_cell.length_b   1.000
_cell.length_c   1.000
_cell.angle_alpha   90.00
_cell.angle_beta   90.00
_cell.angle_gamma   90.00
#
_symmetry.space_group_name_H-M   'P 1'
#
loop_
_entity.id
_entity.type
_entity.pdbx_description
1 polymer ?
#
loop_
_entity_poly.entity_id
_entity_poly.type
_entity_poly.pdbx_seq_one_letter_code
_entity_poly.pdbx_strand_id
1 'polypeptide(L)'
;MLFPNFIHTQKRNPQTHLKDPDMFWDFITLRPETTHQVSFLFSDRGTPDGYRHMNGYGSHTYKMVNKDGKPVYCKFHWKTDQGIKNLPANKAAEMAGSDPDYSIKDLYNAIAEGNYPSWSLYIQVMTFEEAERFRFNPFDLTKIWPQGEYPLIPVGRMVLNRNPKNYFAEVEQIAFSPAHMIPGIEPSPDKMLQGRLFSYSDTHRHRLGTNYLQFPVNCPYNARIRNYQRDGPQCVNDNQAGAPNYFPNSFSGPQDDAKYMEHVTTVSGDVARYNTADEDNFSQVTTYWRKVLNPEARQRLCENIAGHAKDAQEFIQKRIINQWTQVDPECGQTIQKLLLKYKAEEQKKRSGVTANL
;
A
#
# COMPACT_ATOMS: atom_id res chain seq x y z
N MET A 1 -3.43 -7.10 -12.80
CA MET A 1 -3.38 -6.46 -14.14
C MET A 1 -3.79 -5.00 -14.13
N LEU A 2 -4.66 -4.54 -13.22
CA LEU A 2 -5.17 -3.17 -13.23
C LEU A 2 -4.20 -2.12 -12.67
N PHE A 3 -3.07 -2.52 -12.07
CA PHE A 3 -2.18 -1.59 -11.37
C PHE A 3 -1.62 -0.46 -12.25
N PRO A 4 -1.08 -0.69 -13.47
CA PRO A 4 -0.63 0.41 -14.33
C PRO A 4 -1.77 1.39 -14.70
N ASN A 5 -2.96 0.87 -15.03
CA ASN A 5 -4.13 1.69 -15.33
C ASN A 5 -4.55 2.54 -14.13
N PHE A 6 -4.61 1.92 -12.94
CA PHE A 6 -4.88 2.62 -11.69
C PHE A 6 -3.84 3.74 -11.48
N ILE A 7 -2.54 3.45 -11.61
CA ILE A 7 -1.51 4.48 -11.41
C ILE A 7 -1.59 5.62 -12.43
N HIS A 8 -1.97 5.35 -13.68
CA HIS A 8 -2.22 6.41 -14.66
C HIS A 8 -3.35 7.35 -14.20
N THR A 9 -4.44 6.81 -13.66
CA THR A 9 -5.61 7.61 -13.24
C THR A 9 -5.33 8.49 -12.02
N GLN A 10 -4.37 8.11 -11.19
CA GLN A 10 -3.94 8.90 -10.03
C GLN A 10 -2.92 10.00 -10.38
N LYS A 11 -2.35 9.98 -11.60
CA LYS A 11 -1.22 10.83 -11.97
C LYS A 11 -1.66 12.05 -12.78
N ARG A 12 -1.20 12.19 -14.02
CA ARG A 12 -1.35 13.41 -14.81
C ARG A 12 -2.01 13.02 -16.12
N ASN A 13 -2.97 13.81 -16.57
CA ASN A 13 -3.56 13.64 -17.88
C ASN A 13 -2.44 13.72 -18.95
N PRO A 14 -2.44 12.81 -19.94
CA PRO A 14 -1.34 12.69 -20.90
C PRO A 14 -1.20 13.91 -21.83
N GLN A 15 -2.26 14.68 -22.04
CA GLN A 15 -2.24 15.88 -22.88
C GLN A 15 -2.00 17.14 -22.05
N THR A 16 -2.74 17.33 -20.96
CA THR A 16 -2.69 18.59 -20.19
C THR A 16 -1.60 18.61 -19.12
N HIS A 17 -1.06 17.44 -18.75
CA HIS A 17 -0.14 17.26 -17.63
C HIS A 17 -0.70 17.68 -16.25
N LEU A 18 -2.00 17.95 -16.15
CA LEU A 18 -2.68 18.34 -14.92
C LEU A 18 -3.27 17.12 -14.17
N LYS A 19 -3.65 17.31 -12.91
CA LYS A 19 -4.52 16.37 -12.19
C LYS A 19 -5.91 16.42 -12.82
N ASP A 20 -6.57 15.27 -12.88
CA ASP A 20 -7.79 15.08 -13.65
C ASP A 20 -8.81 14.29 -12.81
N PRO A 21 -9.81 14.99 -12.21
CA PRO A 21 -10.86 14.35 -11.43
C PRO A 21 -11.70 13.35 -12.22
N ASP A 22 -11.87 13.54 -13.54
CA ASP A 22 -12.59 12.59 -14.39
C ASP A 22 -11.80 11.28 -14.50
N MET A 23 -10.49 11.35 -14.78
CA MET A 23 -9.65 10.15 -14.82
C MET A 23 -9.69 9.39 -13.50
N PHE A 24 -9.55 10.11 -12.38
CA PHE A 24 -9.58 9.52 -11.05
C PHE A 24 -10.92 8.81 -10.81
N TRP A 25 -12.04 9.53 -10.91
CA TRP A 25 -13.34 9.01 -10.50
C TRP A 25 -13.98 8.06 -11.52
N ASP A 26 -13.69 8.20 -12.82
CA ASP A 26 -14.17 7.24 -13.82
C ASP A 26 -13.64 5.83 -13.52
N PHE A 27 -12.32 5.71 -13.29
CA PHE A 27 -11.74 4.42 -12.93
C PHE A 27 -12.28 3.88 -11.62
N ILE A 28 -12.31 4.70 -10.56
CA ILE A 28 -12.80 4.29 -9.24
C ILE A 28 -14.26 3.82 -9.30
N THR A 29 -15.10 4.48 -10.09
CA THR A 29 -16.51 4.13 -10.20
C THR A 29 -16.82 2.97 -11.14
N LEU A 30 -15.91 2.62 -12.05
CA LEU A 30 -15.99 1.39 -12.85
C LEU A 30 -15.42 0.16 -12.12
N ARG A 31 -14.63 0.38 -11.08
CA ARG A 31 -13.94 -0.66 -10.30
C ARG A 31 -14.40 -0.64 -8.84
N PRO A 32 -15.61 -1.16 -8.53
CA PRO A 32 -16.20 -1.08 -7.19
C PRO A 32 -15.36 -1.75 -6.10
N GLU A 33 -14.43 -2.64 -6.44
CA GLU A 33 -13.47 -3.22 -5.49
C GLU A 33 -12.56 -2.17 -4.83
N THR A 34 -12.44 -0.97 -5.42
CA THR A 34 -11.67 0.15 -4.85
C THR A 34 -12.36 0.84 -3.68
N THR A 35 -13.68 0.64 -3.50
CA THR A 35 -14.52 1.42 -2.57
C THR A 35 -14.00 1.39 -1.13
N HIS A 36 -13.46 0.26 -0.68
CA HIS A 36 -12.92 0.13 0.67
C HIS A 36 -11.72 1.04 0.90
N GLN A 37 -10.72 0.97 0.01
CA GLN A 37 -9.52 1.77 0.12
C GLN A 37 -9.81 3.25 -0.12
N VAL A 38 -10.72 3.59 -1.05
CA VAL A 38 -11.11 4.99 -1.28
C VAL A 38 -11.84 5.56 -0.06
N SER A 39 -12.69 4.78 0.61
CA SER A 39 -13.32 5.22 1.86
C SER A 39 -12.29 5.44 2.97
N PHE A 40 -11.24 4.62 3.04
CA PHE A 40 -10.14 4.85 3.99
C PHE A 40 -9.31 6.10 3.61
N LEU A 41 -8.99 6.27 2.32
CA LEU A 41 -8.21 7.39 1.78
C LEU A 41 -8.89 8.74 2.03
N PHE A 42 -10.22 8.82 1.86
CA PHE A 42 -10.96 10.07 2.08
C PHE A 42 -11.41 10.25 3.53
N SER A 43 -11.09 9.32 4.44
CA SER A 43 -11.27 9.51 5.87
C SER A 43 -10.21 10.46 6.45
N ASP A 44 -10.28 10.76 7.74
CA ASP A 44 -9.25 11.53 8.44
C ASP A 44 -7.85 10.93 8.26
N ARG A 45 -7.73 9.60 8.13
CA ARG A 45 -6.44 8.93 7.92
C ARG A 45 -5.82 9.13 6.54
N GLY A 46 -6.50 9.84 5.64
CA GLY A 46 -5.99 10.23 4.33
C GLY A 46 -4.80 11.19 4.38
N THR A 47 -4.67 11.95 5.47
CA THR A 47 -3.60 12.94 5.66
C THR A 47 -2.98 12.81 7.05
N PRO A 48 -2.11 11.80 7.29
CA PRO A 48 -1.44 11.64 8.58
C PRO A 48 -0.61 12.87 8.95
N ASP A 49 -0.50 13.14 10.25
CA ASP A 49 0.35 14.20 10.78
C ASP A 49 1.81 13.72 10.84
N GLY A 50 2.50 13.84 9.71
CA GLY A 50 3.85 13.31 9.53
C GLY A 50 3.89 11.78 9.44
N TYR A 51 5.07 11.22 9.21
CA TYR A 51 5.22 9.77 9.08
C TYR A 51 5.09 9.02 10.41
N ARG A 52 5.36 9.69 11.53
CA ARG A 52 5.44 9.06 12.86
C ARG A 52 4.08 8.69 13.43
N HIS A 53 3.02 9.40 13.01
CA HIS A 53 1.66 9.24 13.55
C HIS A 53 0.74 8.37 12.69
N MET A 54 1.31 7.48 11.87
CA MET A 54 0.56 6.49 11.08
C MET A 54 0.98 5.05 11.38
N ASN A 55 0.06 4.11 11.17
CA ASN A 55 0.38 2.68 11.18
C ASN A 55 1.02 2.26 9.85
N GLY A 56 1.78 1.17 9.87
CA GLY A 56 2.20 0.41 8.70
C GLY A 56 1.50 -0.94 8.63
N TYR A 57 1.36 -1.49 7.42
CA TYR A 57 0.74 -2.79 7.18
C TYR A 57 1.47 -3.51 6.05
N GLY A 58 1.62 -4.83 6.16
CA GLY A 58 2.01 -5.65 5.00
C GLY A 58 0.90 -5.70 3.93
N SER A 59 -0.34 -5.44 4.34
CA SER A 59 -1.60 -5.46 3.57
C SER A 59 -1.94 -6.84 3.00
N HIS A 60 -1.06 -7.41 2.19
CA HIS A 60 -1.20 -8.75 1.63
C HIS A 60 -1.25 -9.82 2.72
N THR A 61 -1.90 -10.92 2.38
CA THR A 61 -1.69 -12.17 3.10
C THR A 61 -0.32 -12.72 2.71
N TYR A 62 0.46 -13.17 3.68
CA TYR A 62 1.71 -13.89 3.49
C TYR A 62 1.56 -15.30 4.06
N LYS A 63 2.54 -16.17 3.81
CA LYS A 63 2.63 -17.50 4.41
C LYS A 63 3.84 -17.53 5.34
N MET A 64 3.71 -18.12 6.52
CA MET A 64 4.82 -18.43 7.41
C MET A 64 4.95 -19.93 7.54
N VAL A 65 6.19 -20.42 7.53
CA VAL A 65 6.51 -21.85 7.61
C VAL A 65 7.43 -22.07 8.80
N ASN A 66 7.03 -22.94 9.72
CA ASN A 66 7.83 -23.24 10.89
C ASN A 66 8.92 -24.29 10.59
N LYS A 67 9.76 -24.60 11.59
CA LYS A 67 10.85 -25.57 11.48
C LYS A 67 10.41 -27.00 11.13
N ASP A 68 9.14 -27.34 11.36
CA ASP A 68 8.56 -28.66 11.08
C ASP A 68 7.89 -28.68 9.69
N GLY A 69 8.06 -27.64 8.88
CA GLY A 69 7.45 -27.50 7.56
C GLY A 69 5.96 -27.19 7.58
N LYS A 70 5.38 -26.82 8.73
CA LYS A 70 3.94 -26.53 8.85
C LYS A 70 3.64 -25.08 8.46
N PRO A 71 2.78 -24.84 7.46
CA PRO A 71 2.45 -23.51 7.01
C PRO A 71 1.27 -22.91 7.79
N VAL A 72 1.25 -21.59 7.91
CA VAL A 72 0.06 -20.79 8.23
C VAL A 72 0.04 -19.55 7.36
N TYR A 73 -1.12 -18.95 7.13
CA TYR A 73 -1.20 -17.61 6.55
C TYR A 73 -1.08 -16.54 7.63
N CYS A 74 -0.59 -15.35 7.26
CA CYS A 74 -0.48 -14.23 8.18
C CYS A 74 -0.70 -12.86 7.52
N LYS A 75 -0.98 -11.86 8.35
CA LYS A 75 -0.98 -10.43 8.01
C LYS A 75 -0.05 -9.69 8.98
N PHE A 76 0.84 -8.84 8.48
CA PHE A 76 1.72 -8.00 9.31
C PHE A 76 1.10 -6.63 9.61
N HIS A 77 1.17 -6.20 10.87
CA HIS A 77 0.67 -4.90 11.34
C HIS A 77 1.74 -4.19 12.16
N TRP A 78 2.10 -2.97 11.77
CA TRP A 78 3.00 -2.09 12.50
C TRP A 78 2.19 -0.95 13.11
N LYS A 79 1.96 -0.98 14.43
CA LYS A 79 1.18 0.07 15.11
C LYS A 79 2.12 1.15 15.63
N THR A 80 1.84 2.41 15.31
CA THR A 80 2.64 3.54 15.84
C THR A 80 2.52 3.60 17.36
N ASP A 81 3.66 3.70 18.04
CA ASP A 81 3.70 3.89 19.49
C ASP A 81 3.51 5.38 19.88
N GLN A 82 3.44 6.29 18.90
CA GLN A 82 3.26 7.74 19.11
C GLN A 82 1.78 8.15 19.09
N GLY A 83 0.89 7.20 18.81
CA GLY A 83 -0.54 7.43 18.62
C GLY A 83 -0.87 7.96 17.22
N ILE A 84 -2.06 7.59 16.74
CA ILE A 84 -2.57 8.07 15.44
C ILE A 84 -2.95 9.55 15.55
N LYS A 85 -2.44 10.36 14.63
CA LYS A 85 -2.80 11.76 14.44
C LYS A 85 -2.87 12.09 12.95
N ASN A 86 -3.82 12.95 12.60
CA ASN A 86 -4.06 13.34 11.22
C ASN A 86 -4.24 14.86 11.13
N LEU A 87 -3.89 15.43 9.97
CA LEU A 87 -4.14 16.82 9.65
C LEU A 87 -5.59 16.99 9.15
N PRO A 88 -6.34 17.98 9.64
CA PRO A 88 -7.57 18.41 8.97
C PRO A 88 -7.28 18.85 7.53
N ALA A 89 -8.22 18.65 6.61
CA ALA A 89 -8.00 18.90 5.17
C ALA A 89 -7.52 20.33 4.85
N ASN A 90 -8.06 21.35 5.53
CA ASN A 90 -7.62 22.73 5.40
C ASN A 90 -6.17 22.94 5.87
N LYS A 91 -5.76 22.28 6.95
CA LYS A 91 -4.39 22.34 7.45
C LYS A 91 -3.43 21.59 6.54
N ALA A 92 -3.83 20.44 6.02
CA ALA A 92 -3.04 19.69 5.03
C ALA A 92 -2.81 20.53 3.75
N ALA A 93 -3.84 21.23 3.27
CA ALA A 93 -3.72 22.14 2.13
C ALA A 93 -2.79 23.33 2.41
N GLU A 94 -2.87 23.92 3.61
CA GLU A 94 -1.95 24.97 4.07
C GLU A 94 -0.50 24.46 4.11
N MET A 95 -0.25 23.29 4.70
CA MET A 95 1.08 22.69 4.80
C MET A 95 1.64 22.37 3.40
N ALA A 96 0.83 21.86 2.48
CA ALA A 96 1.27 21.58 1.11
C ALA A 96 1.82 22.82 0.37
N GLY A 97 1.37 24.02 0.72
CA GLY A 97 1.89 25.28 0.17
C GLY A 97 3.01 25.92 0.99
N SER A 98 2.93 25.85 2.33
CA SER A 98 3.87 26.53 3.24
C SER A 98 5.10 25.70 3.59
N ASP A 99 4.99 24.38 3.61
CA ASP A 99 6.06 23.45 3.94
C ASP A 99 5.82 22.10 3.22
N PRO A 100 6.11 22.03 1.91
CA PRO A 100 5.86 20.82 1.12
C PRO A 100 6.65 19.59 1.60
N ASP A 101 7.71 19.80 2.40
CA ASP A 101 8.57 18.77 2.97
C ASP A 101 8.25 18.48 4.45
N TYR A 102 7.06 18.88 4.94
CA TYR A 102 6.64 18.76 6.34
C TYR A 102 6.99 17.41 6.98
N SER A 103 6.60 16.30 6.35
CA SER A 103 6.83 14.96 6.90
C SER A 103 8.31 14.55 6.91
N ILE A 104 9.12 15.05 5.97
CA ILE A 104 10.58 14.84 5.96
C ILE A 104 11.21 15.60 7.13
N LYS A 105 10.84 16.87 7.29
CA LYS A 105 11.32 17.74 8.37
C LYS A 105 10.94 17.20 9.75
N ASP A 106 9.68 16.79 9.93
CA ASP A 106 9.17 16.18 11.15
C ASP A 106 9.99 14.95 11.57
N LEU A 107 10.17 13.99 10.66
CA LEU A 107 10.91 12.76 10.94
C LEU A 107 12.39 13.04 11.23
N TYR A 108 13.01 13.91 10.44
CA TYR A 108 14.43 14.26 10.61
C TYR A 108 14.68 14.90 11.98
N ASN A 109 13.90 15.91 12.35
CA ASN A 109 14.06 16.63 13.61
C ASN A 109 13.79 15.71 14.81
N ALA A 110 12.73 14.89 14.76
CA ALA A 110 12.43 13.95 15.83
C ALA A 110 13.61 13.01 16.11
N ILE A 111 14.25 12.48 15.07
CA ILE A 111 15.43 11.62 15.23
C ILE A 111 16.65 12.42 15.71
N ALA A 112 16.89 13.62 15.18
CA ALA A 112 18.02 14.47 15.57
C ALA A 112 17.95 14.89 17.04
N GLU A 113 16.75 15.09 17.57
CA GLU A 113 16.46 15.46 18.96
C GLU A 113 16.42 14.27 19.93
N GLY A 114 16.64 13.04 19.44
CA GLY A 114 16.58 11.82 20.25
C GLY A 114 15.16 11.31 20.53
N ASN A 115 14.13 11.92 19.95
CA ASN A 115 12.73 11.49 20.02
C ASN A 115 12.45 10.40 18.97
N TYR A 116 13.10 9.24 19.13
CA TYR A 116 13.06 8.15 18.15
C TYR A 116 11.65 7.56 18.01
N PRO A 117 11.01 7.66 16.83
CA PRO A 117 9.73 7.00 16.61
C PRO A 117 9.91 5.48 16.54
N SER A 118 8.92 4.78 17.05
CA SER A 118 8.84 3.32 17.09
C SER A 118 7.46 2.79 16.73
N TRP A 119 7.45 1.56 16.22
CA TRP A 119 6.26 0.81 15.87
C TRP A 119 6.31 -0.58 16.48
N SER A 120 5.23 -0.98 17.14
CA SER A 120 5.02 -2.34 17.63
C SER A 120 4.51 -3.24 16.49
N LEU A 121 5.23 -4.35 16.23
CA LEU A 121 4.87 -5.35 15.24
C LEU A 121 3.91 -6.38 15.84
N TYR A 122 2.85 -6.64 15.08
CA TYR A 122 1.89 -7.71 15.33
C TYR A 122 1.67 -8.53 14.07
N ILE A 123 1.22 -9.76 14.27
CA ILE A 123 0.73 -10.63 13.21
C ILE A 123 -0.71 -11.07 13.52
N GLN A 124 -1.52 -11.22 12.50
CA GLN A 124 -2.67 -12.12 12.54
C GLN A 124 -2.24 -13.45 11.92
N VAL A 125 -2.78 -14.56 12.40
CA VAL A 125 -2.49 -15.91 11.91
C VAL A 125 -3.81 -16.57 11.52
N MET A 126 -3.85 -17.21 10.36
CA MET A 126 -4.99 -17.98 9.84
C MET A 126 -4.46 -19.34 9.36
N THR A 127 -5.08 -20.44 9.79
CA THR A 127 -4.70 -21.77 9.29
C THR A 127 -5.19 -21.99 7.86
N PHE A 128 -4.68 -23.03 7.19
CA PHE A 128 -5.15 -23.37 5.85
C PHE A 128 -6.63 -23.80 5.87
N GLU A 129 -7.06 -24.53 6.89
CA GLU A 129 -8.44 -24.96 7.06
C GLU A 129 -9.39 -23.79 7.32
N GLU A 130 -8.93 -22.76 8.05
CA GLU A 130 -9.68 -21.52 8.23
C GLU A 130 -9.80 -20.73 6.93
N ALA A 131 -8.72 -20.68 6.13
CA ALA A 131 -8.71 -20.00 4.84
C ALA A 131 -9.76 -20.59 3.86
N GLU A 132 -9.91 -21.92 3.82
CA GLU A 132 -10.93 -22.61 3.01
C GLU A 132 -12.37 -22.29 3.43
N ARG A 133 -12.56 -21.88 4.69
CA ARG A 133 -13.88 -21.56 5.27
C ARG A 133 -14.14 -20.07 5.41
N PHE A 134 -13.15 -19.24 5.07
CA PHE A 134 -13.28 -17.80 5.22
C PHE A 134 -14.32 -17.28 4.25
N ARG A 135 -15.26 -16.46 4.75
CA ARG A 135 -16.42 -15.98 3.98
C ARG A 135 -16.08 -15.09 2.78
N PHE A 136 -14.87 -14.55 2.75
CA PHE A 136 -14.31 -13.83 1.62
C PHE A 136 -13.09 -14.57 1.12
N ASN A 137 -12.59 -14.22 -0.06
CA ASN A 137 -11.27 -14.65 -0.48
C ASN A 137 -10.21 -14.12 0.53
N PRO A 138 -9.50 -14.99 1.28
CA PRO A 138 -8.53 -14.55 2.30
C PRO A 138 -7.28 -13.90 1.68
N PHE A 139 -7.13 -13.97 0.35
CA PHE A 139 -6.05 -13.40 -0.43
C PHE A 139 -6.48 -12.18 -1.25
N ASP A 140 -7.73 -11.72 -1.11
CA ASP A 140 -8.18 -10.47 -1.70
C ASP A 140 -7.64 -9.28 -0.90
N LEU A 141 -6.79 -8.48 -1.56
CA LEU A 141 -6.15 -7.31 -0.98
C LEU A 141 -7.13 -6.20 -0.55
N THR A 142 -8.36 -6.23 -1.07
CA THR A 142 -9.42 -5.27 -0.68
C THR A 142 -10.12 -5.66 0.62
N LYS A 143 -9.78 -6.82 1.21
CA LYS A 143 -10.37 -7.34 2.44
C LYS A 143 -9.39 -7.33 3.61
N ILE A 144 -9.93 -7.05 4.79
CA ILE A 144 -9.26 -7.25 6.08
C ILE A 144 -9.69 -8.57 6.72
N TRP A 145 -8.83 -9.11 7.57
CA TRP A 145 -9.22 -10.15 8.53
C TRP A 145 -9.70 -9.48 9.81
N PRO A 146 -10.96 -9.65 10.23
CA PRO A 146 -11.49 -8.98 11.40
C PRO A 146 -10.71 -9.36 12.66
N GLN A 147 -10.30 -8.36 13.44
CA GLN A 147 -9.47 -8.59 14.63
C GLN A 147 -10.20 -9.35 15.75
N GLY A 148 -11.54 -9.34 15.75
CA GLY A 148 -12.33 -10.16 16.67
C GLY A 148 -12.32 -11.65 16.32
N GLU A 149 -12.03 -12.01 15.06
CA GLU A 149 -11.89 -13.40 14.60
C GLU A 149 -10.42 -13.83 14.61
N TYR A 150 -9.53 -12.95 14.18
CA TYR A 150 -8.09 -13.16 14.11
C TYR A 150 -7.36 -12.09 14.94
N PRO A 151 -7.17 -12.29 16.25
CA PRO A 151 -6.57 -11.28 17.12
C PRO A 151 -5.11 -10.98 16.75
N LEU A 152 -4.66 -9.78 17.12
CA LEU A 152 -3.27 -9.37 16.94
C LEU A 152 -2.36 -10.07 17.94
N ILE A 153 -1.35 -10.78 17.44
CA ILE A 153 -0.32 -11.45 18.23
C ILE A 153 0.94 -10.57 18.22
N PRO A 154 1.45 -10.11 19.37
CA PRO A 154 2.65 -9.28 19.43
C PRO A 154 3.90 -10.07 19.02
N VAL A 155 4.80 -9.44 18.27
CA VAL A 155 6.06 -10.06 17.78
C VAL A 155 7.29 -9.29 18.25
N GLY A 156 7.31 -7.97 18.08
CA GLY A 156 8.51 -7.17 18.35
C GLY A 156 8.29 -5.68 18.11
N ARG A 157 9.38 -4.93 17.95
CA ARG A 157 9.35 -3.47 17.78
C ARG A 157 10.41 -2.98 16.79
N MET A 158 10.05 -2.05 15.92
CA MET A 158 10.97 -1.29 15.08
C MET A 158 11.17 0.10 15.67
N VAL A 159 12.41 0.60 15.69
CA VAL A 159 12.76 1.95 16.16
C VAL A 159 13.60 2.62 15.09
N LEU A 160 13.23 3.84 14.68
CA LEU A 160 14.05 4.64 13.78
C LEU A 160 14.88 5.62 14.60
N ASN A 161 16.18 5.37 14.70
CA ASN A 161 17.08 6.09 15.61
C ASN A 161 18.29 6.74 14.93
N ARG A 162 18.31 6.78 13.59
CA ARG A 162 19.42 7.34 12.83
C ARG A 162 18.93 7.98 11.53
N ASN A 163 19.27 9.24 11.34
CA ASN A 163 19.04 9.92 10.07
C ASN A 163 20.05 9.46 9.01
N PRO A 164 19.67 9.49 7.72
CA PRO A 164 20.61 9.31 6.63
C PRO A 164 21.75 10.33 6.70
N LYS A 165 22.99 9.93 6.38
CA LYS A 165 24.10 10.88 6.23
C LYS A 165 24.04 11.57 4.88
N ASN A 166 23.59 10.85 3.85
CA ASN A 166 23.35 11.40 2.52
C ASN A 166 22.00 10.89 1.99
N TYR A 167 21.06 11.80 1.75
CA TYR A 167 19.71 11.45 1.29
C TYR A 167 19.72 10.67 -0.03
N PHE A 168 20.52 11.10 -1.01
CA PHE A 168 20.53 10.45 -2.31
C PHE A 168 21.04 9.00 -2.23
N ALA A 169 22.16 8.78 -1.54
CA ALA A 169 22.78 7.46 -1.41
C ALA A 169 21.98 6.48 -0.54
N GLU A 170 21.30 6.95 0.50
CA GLU A 170 20.64 6.10 1.51
C GLU A 170 19.10 6.09 1.42
N VAL A 171 18.49 7.05 0.71
CA VAL A 171 17.02 7.15 0.57
C VAL A 171 16.62 7.07 -0.89
N GLU A 172 17.10 7.97 -1.76
CA GLU A 172 16.68 7.96 -3.17
C GLU A 172 17.08 6.65 -3.89
N GLN A 173 18.25 6.11 -3.54
CA GLN A 173 18.75 4.84 -4.08
C GLN A 173 18.26 3.58 -3.36
N ILE A 174 17.45 3.70 -2.30
CA ILE A 174 16.95 2.52 -1.60
C ILE A 174 16.00 1.71 -2.51
N ALA A 175 16.03 0.39 -2.35
CA ALA A 175 15.30 -0.54 -3.18
C ALA A 175 14.68 -1.69 -2.34
N PHE A 176 13.36 -1.63 -2.14
CA PHE A 176 12.61 -2.66 -1.42
C PHE A 176 11.90 -3.59 -2.40
N SER A 177 12.15 -4.90 -2.39
CA SER A 177 11.43 -5.86 -3.23
C SER A 177 10.64 -6.85 -2.40
N PRO A 178 9.33 -7.02 -2.61
CA PRO A 178 8.55 -8.06 -1.92
C PRO A 178 9.01 -9.49 -2.20
N ALA A 179 9.79 -9.71 -3.27
CA ALA A 179 10.41 -11.01 -3.52
C ALA A 179 11.61 -11.31 -2.61
N HIS A 180 12.15 -10.32 -1.89
CA HIS A 180 13.22 -10.52 -0.92
C HIS A 180 12.64 -11.02 0.40
N MET A 181 12.29 -12.30 0.45
CA MET A 181 11.85 -12.97 1.67
C MET A 181 12.95 -13.89 2.21
N ILE A 182 12.93 -14.13 3.52
CA ILE A 182 13.85 -15.04 4.20
C ILE A 182 13.17 -16.39 4.45
N PRO A 183 13.92 -17.50 4.64
CA PRO A 183 13.34 -18.79 5.00
C PRO A 183 12.36 -18.68 6.17
N GLY A 184 11.18 -19.28 6.01
CA GLY A 184 10.07 -19.20 6.95
C GLY A 184 9.04 -18.10 6.66
N ILE A 185 9.29 -17.21 5.69
CA ILE A 185 8.30 -16.25 5.17
C ILE A 185 8.20 -16.42 3.65
N GLU A 186 6.99 -16.63 3.15
CA GLU A 186 6.71 -16.93 1.75
C GLU A 186 5.51 -16.09 1.26
N PRO A 187 5.35 -15.90 -0.07
CA PRO A 187 4.16 -15.25 -0.60
C PRO A 187 2.92 -16.15 -0.48
N SER A 188 1.75 -15.52 -0.39
CA SER A 188 0.45 -16.18 -0.57
C SER A 188 -0.01 -16.08 -2.05
N PRO A 189 -1.10 -16.76 -2.46
CA PRO A 189 -1.63 -16.63 -3.82
C PRO A 189 -2.40 -15.31 -4.09
N ASP A 190 -2.27 -14.29 -3.24
CA ASP A 190 -2.80 -12.94 -3.49
C ASP A 190 -2.31 -12.42 -4.86
N LYS A 191 -3.25 -12.21 -5.80
CA LYS A 191 -2.97 -11.83 -7.19
C LYS A 191 -2.16 -10.53 -7.29
N MET A 192 -2.35 -9.60 -6.35
CA MET A 192 -1.59 -8.35 -6.32
C MET A 192 -0.18 -8.59 -5.79
N LEU A 193 -0.01 -9.38 -4.72
CA LEU A 193 1.32 -9.75 -4.21
C LEU A 193 2.14 -10.46 -5.28
N GLN A 194 1.54 -11.42 -6.00
CA GLN A 194 2.20 -12.17 -7.07
C GLN A 194 2.77 -11.25 -8.17
N GLY A 195 2.04 -10.22 -8.59
CA GLY A 195 2.57 -9.22 -9.53
C GLY A 195 3.71 -8.35 -8.95
N ARG A 196 3.73 -8.14 -7.64
CA ARG A 196 4.78 -7.38 -6.94
C ARG A 196 6.08 -8.16 -6.79
N LEU A 197 6.03 -9.49 -6.77
CA LEU A 197 7.25 -10.33 -6.74
C LEU A 197 8.14 -10.07 -7.97
N PHE A 198 7.53 -9.78 -9.11
CA PHE A 198 8.24 -9.42 -10.34
C PHE A 198 8.59 -7.93 -10.42
N SER A 199 7.57 -7.07 -10.31
CA SER A 199 7.65 -5.66 -10.75
C SER A 199 8.70 -4.82 -10.03
N TYR A 200 9.00 -5.09 -8.76
CA TYR A 200 9.94 -4.27 -7.99
C TYR A 200 11.38 -4.49 -8.45
N SER A 201 11.82 -5.74 -8.52
CA SER A 201 13.18 -6.05 -9.00
C SER A 201 13.38 -5.63 -10.46
N ASP A 202 12.33 -5.70 -11.28
CA ASP A 202 12.34 -5.19 -12.66
C ASP A 202 12.54 -3.67 -12.71
N THR A 203 11.70 -2.89 -12.01
CA THR A 203 11.83 -1.43 -12.01
C THR A 203 13.13 -0.95 -11.36
N HIS A 204 13.69 -1.68 -10.39
CA HIS A 204 15.00 -1.35 -9.80
C HIS A 204 16.15 -1.50 -10.78
N ARG A 205 16.16 -2.55 -11.61
CA ARG A 205 17.19 -2.73 -12.65
C ARG A 205 17.16 -1.58 -13.65
N HIS A 206 15.97 -1.06 -13.97
CA HIS A 206 15.83 0.13 -14.81
C HIS A 206 16.26 1.42 -14.08
N ARG A 207 15.72 1.68 -12.88
CA ARG A 207 15.90 2.94 -12.14
C ARG A 207 17.31 3.14 -11.59
N LEU A 208 17.95 2.06 -11.12
CA LEU A 208 19.22 2.10 -10.39
C LEU A 208 20.35 1.34 -11.10
N GLY A 209 20.02 0.53 -12.10
CA GLY A 209 20.96 -0.33 -12.81
C GLY A 209 20.95 -1.79 -12.33
N THR A 210 21.49 -2.69 -13.15
CA THR A 210 21.47 -4.15 -12.90
C THR A 210 22.13 -4.52 -11.56
N ASN A 211 23.19 -3.80 -11.17
CA ASN A 211 23.97 -4.03 -9.96
C ASN A 211 23.51 -3.20 -8.75
N TYR A 212 22.26 -2.71 -8.71
CA TYR A 212 21.76 -1.86 -7.60
C TYR A 212 21.87 -2.50 -6.20
N LEU A 213 21.92 -3.83 -6.11
CA LEU A 213 22.16 -4.57 -4.86
C LEU A 213 23.58 -4.42 -4.32
N GLN A 214 24.52 -3.87 -5.10
CA GLN A 214 25.87 -3.52 -4.65
C GLN A 214 25.91 -2.16 -3.95
N PHE A 215 24.85 -1.34 -4.03
CA PHE A 215 24.79 -0.08 -3.29
C PHE A 215 24.75 -0.36 -1.77
N PRO A 216 25.49 0.40 -0.94
CA PRO A 216 25.62 0.10 0.48
C PRO A 216 24.28 -0.06 1.23
N VAL A 217 23.26 0.74 0.89
CA VAL A 217 21.93 0.66 1.53
C VAL A 217 21.12 -0.56 1.11
N ASN A 218 21.40 -1.13 -0.06
CA ASN A 218 20.67 -2.28 -0.62
C ASN A 218 21.42 -3.61 -0.44
N CYS A 219 22.72 -3.54 -0.13
CA CYS A 219 23.56 -4.72 0.05
C CYS A 219 23.10 -5.53 1.28
N PRO A 220 22.87 -6.85 1.15
CA PRO A 220 22.56 -7.71 2.28
C PRO A 220 23.82 -7.98 3.11
N TYR A 221 24.35 -6.94 3.74
CA TYR A 221 25.65 -6.93 4.42
C TYR A 221 25.77 -7.97 5.56
N ASN A 222 24.64 -8.43 6.11
CA ASN A 222 24.58 -9.45 7.16
C ASN A 222 24.45 -10.88 6.61
N ALA A 223 24.61 -11.07 5.30
CA ALA A 223 24.62 -12.37 4.64
C ALA A 223 25.88 -12.52 3.78
N ARG A 224 26.30 -13.76 3.52
CA ARG A 224 27.42 -14.04 2.61
C ARG A 224 26.87 -14.37 1.22
N ILE A 225 26.92 -13.42 0.30
CA ILE A 225 26.48 -13.63 -1.08
C ILE A 225 27.48 -14.56 -1.79
N ARG A 226 27.02 -15.72 -2.22
CA ARG A 226 27.79 -16.68 -3.04
C ARG A 226 26.85 -17.30 -4.05
N ASN A 227 27.02 -16.95 -5.32
CA ASN A 227 26.14 -17.42 -6.40
C ASN A 227 26.88 -17.41 -7.74
N TYR A 228 26.12 -17.62 -8.83
CA TYR A 228 26.66 -17.72 -10.18
C TYR A 228 26.44 -16.46 -11.04
N GLN A 229 25.91 -15.37 -10.47
CA GLN A 229 25.76 -14.10 -11.18
C GLN A 229 27.11 -13.40 -11.32
N ARG A 230 27.36 -12.74 -12.46
CA ARG A 230 28.60 -12.03 -12.80
C ARG A 230 28.30 -10.77 -13.62
N ASP A 231 29.28 -9.89 -13.68
CA ASP A 231 29.39 -8.75 -14.60
C ASP A 231 28.29 -7.69 -14.41
N GLY A 232 27.74 -7.17 -15.50
CA GLY A 232 26.78 -6.07 -15.50
C GLY A 232 27.42 -4.68 -15.35
N PRO A 233 26.73 -3.61 -15.78
CA PRO A 233 27.23 -2.26 -15.66
C PRO A 233 27.48 -1.88 -14.19
N GLN A 234 28.50 -1.06 -13.95
CA GLN A 234 28.89 -0.60 -12.61
C GLN A 234 29.06 -1.74 -11.58
N CYS A 235 29.64 -2.87 -12.00
CA CYS A 235 30.14 -3.85 -11.05
C CYS A 235 31.33 -3.22 -10.30
N VAL A 236 31.18 -3.01 -8.99
CA VAL A 236 32.14 -2.26 -8.14
C VAL A 236 32.84 -3.14 -7.12
N ASN A 237 32.37 -4.37 -6.92
CA ASN A 237 33.04 -5.36 -6.07
C ASN A 237 34.04 -6.21 -6.90
N ASP A 238 34.59 -7.25 -6.28
CA ASP A 238 35.54 -8.17 -6.92
C ASP A 238 34.88 -9.14 -7.93
N ASN A 239 33.58 -8.98 -8.22
CA ASN A 239 32.79 -9.83 -9.12
C ASN A 239 32.88 -11.34 -8.77
N GLN A 240 33.04 -11.68 -7.49
CA GLN A 240 33.28 -13.06 -7.02
C GLN A 240 34.59 -13.69 -7.56
N ALA A 241 35.54 -12.85 -8.00
CA ALA A 241 36.89 -13.21 -8.43
C ALA A 241 36.93 -14.41 -9.41
N GLY A 242 37.90 -15.32 -9.23
CA GLY A 242 38.07 -16.52 -10.06
C GLY A 242 37.15 -17.69 -9.71
N ALA A 243 36.08 -17.50 -8.93
CA ALA A 243 35.19 -18.59 -8.56
C ALA A 243 34.43 -19.13 -9.79
N PRO A 244 34.19 -20.46 -9.89
CA PRO A 244 33.37 -21.04 -10.95
C PRO A 244 32.03 -20.30 -11.12
N ASN A 245 31.67 -19.97 -12.36
CA ASN A 245 30.48 -19.17 -12.70
C ASN A 245 29.35 -20.01 -13.32
N TYR A 246 29.41 -21.34 -13.20
CA TYR A 246 28.39 -22.28 -13.71
C TYR A 246 28.01 -23.34 -12.66
N PHE A 247 26.77 -23.84 -12.76
CA PHE A 247 26.22 -24.88 -11.89
C PHE A 247 25.51 -25.97 -12.71
N PRO A 248 25.67 -27.26 -12.37
CA PRO A 248 26.58 -27.79 -11.35
C PRO A 248 28.06 -27.69 -11.78
N ASN A 249 28.99 -27.77 -10.82
CA ASN A 249 30.43 -27.83 -11.09
C ASN A 249 31.18 -28.73 -10.09
N SER A 250 32.38 -29.18 -10.49
CA SER A 250 33.25 -30.04 -9.68
C SER A 250 34.36 -29.27 -8.94
N PHE A 251 34.24 -27.94 -8.84
CA PHE A 251 35.31 -27.04 -8.37
C PHE A 251 34.89 -26.24 -7.13
N SER A 252 34.08 -26.85 -6.25
CA SER A 252 33.64 -26.27 -4.97
C SER A 252 32.90 -24.92 -5.09
N GLY A 253 32.23 -24.67 -6.21
CA GLY A 253 31.33 -23.53 -6.37
C GLY A 253 30.12 -23.61 -5.42
N PRO A 254 29.35 -22.51 -5.27
CA PRO A 254 28.16 -22.45 -4.41
C PRO A 254 27.19 -23.63 -4.64
N GLN A 255 26.69 -24.23 -3.57
CA GLN A 255 25.70 -25.31 -3.64
C GLN A 255 24.35 -24.80 -3.11
N ASP A 256 23.26 -25.37 -3.63
CA ASP A 256 21.95 -25.24 -3.03
C ASP A 256 21.88 -25.96 -1.68
N ASP A 257 20.93 -25.56 -0.84
CA ASP A 257 20.72 -26.15 0.48
C ASP A 257 19.25 -26.51 0.64
N ALA A 258 18.95 -27.81 0.61
CA ALA A 258 17.60 -28.34 0.65
C ALA A 258 16.81 -27.95 1.91
N LYS A 259 17.48 -27.51 2.98
CA LYS A 259 16.79 -27.05 4.20
C LYS A 259 16.06 -25.71 4.03
N TYR A 260 16.32 -24.99 2.95
CA TYR A 260 15.69 -23.70 2.62
C TYR A 260 14.66 -23.81 1.49
N MET A 261 14.30 -25.02 1.07
CA MET A 261 13.26 -25.24 0.06
C MET A 261 11.93 -24.64 0.52
N GLU A 262 11.19 -24.08 -0.43
CA GLU A 262 9.87 -23.53 -0.19
C GLU A 262 8.86 -24.61 0.19
N HIS A 263 7.83 -24.21 0.95
CA HIS A 263 6.72 -25.10 1.27
C HIS A 263 5.95 -25.53 0.02
N VAL A 264 5.83 -26.84 -0.17
CA VAL A 264 5.03 -27.46 -1.25
C VAL A 264 3.54 -27.27 -1.00
N THR A 265 2.85 -26.55 -1.89
CA THR A 265 1.40 -26.32 -1.81
C THR A 265 0.68 -27.02 -2.97
N THR A 266 -0.33 -27.84 -2.66
CA THR A 266 -1.22 -28.43 -3.66
C THR A 266 -2.14 -27.36 -4.25
N VAL A 267 -2.31 -27.36 -5.56
CA VAL A 267 -3.20 -26.44 -6.29
C VAL A 267 -4.22 -27.23 -7.12
N SER A 268 -5.37 -26.64 -7.38
CA SER A 268 -6.44 -27.20 -8.22
C SER A 268 -7.07 -26.12 -9.10
N GLY A 269 -7.73 -26.53 -10.18
CA GLY A 269 -8.36 -25.65 -11.15
C GLY A 269 -7.61 -25.57 -12.49
N ASP A 270 -8.26 -24.98 -13.49
CA ASP A 270 -7.70 -24.79 -14.82
C ASP A 270 -6.75 -23.58 -14.86
N VAL A 271 -5.79 -23.60 -15.79
CA VAL A 271 -4.97 -22.41 -16.06
C VAL A 271 -5.80 -21.40 -16.87
N ALA A 272 -6.44 -20.45 -16.17
CA ALA A 272 -7.32 -19.47 -16.77
C ALA A 272 -7.22 -18.08 -16.13
N ARG A 273 -7.82 -17.08 -16.77
CA ARG A 273 -7.97 -15.72 -16.24
C ARG A 273 -9.27 -15.62 -15.44
N TYR A 274 -9.26 -16.06 -14.19
CA TYR A 274 -10.41 -15.96 -13.30
C TYR A 274 -10.75 -14.50 -12.97
N ASN A 275 -11.95 -14.07 -13.36
CA ASN A 275 -12.52 -12.79 -13.00
C ASN A 275 -12.76 -12.72 -11.48
N THR A 276 -12.57 -11.54 -10.89
CA THR A 276 -12.87 -11.27 -9.46
C THR A 276 -13.66 -9.98 -9.29
N ALA A 277 -14.22 -9.44 -10.39
CA ALA A 277 -14.96 -8.18 -10.34
C ALA A 277 -16.32 -8.30 -9.60
N ASP A 278 -16.83 -9.53 -9.50
CA ASP A 278 -18.09 -9.91 -8.87
C ASP A 278 -17.93 -10.36 -7.40
N GLU A 279 -16.70 -10.36 -6.86
CA GLU A 279 -16.48 -10.54 -5.43
C GLU A 279 -17.16 -9.40 -4.61
N ASP A 280 -17.44 -9.64 -3.33
CA ASP A 280 -18.11 -8.66 -2.46
C ASP A 280 -17.30 -7.36 -2.36
N ASN A 281 -17.88 -6.23 -2.78
CA ASN A 281 -17.20 -4.94 -2.80
C ASN A 281 -17.64 -3.97 -1.69
N PHE A 282 -18.66 -4.33 -0.89
CA PHE A 282 -19.37 -3.37 -0.04
C PHE A 282 -19.47 -3.79 1.42
N SER A 283 -19.57 -5.08 1.76
CA SER A 283 -19.85 -5.52 3.14
C SER A 283 -18.85 -5.04 4.18
N GLN A 284 -17.56 -5.10 3.87
CA GLN A 284 -16.52 -4.58 4.80
C GLN A 284 -16.50 -3.05 4.84
N VAL A 285 -16.83 -2.38 3.74
CA VAL A 285 -16.91 -0.91 3.70
C VAL A 285 -18.12 -0.41 4.50
N THR A 286 -19.25 -1.10 4.41
CA THR A 286 -20.43 -0.85 5.25
C THR A 286 -20.08 -1.04 6.73
N THR A 287 -19.30 -2.07 7.06
CA THR A 287 -18.81 -2.28 8.42
C THR A 287 -17.89 -1.14 8.87
N TYR A 288 -16.98 -0.68 8.01
CA TYR A 288 -16.12 0.47 8.28
C TYR A 288 -16.95 1.74 8.54
N TRP A 289 -17.89 2.06 7.66
CA TRP A 289 -18.81 3.20 7.81
C TRP A 289 -19.59 3.13 9.14
N ARG A 290 -20.28 2.01 9.40
CA ARG A 290 -21.23 1.88 10.52
C ARG A 290 -20.58 1.64 11.88
N LYS A 291 -19.46 0.93 11.93
CA LYS A 291 -18.86 0.46 13.20
C LYS A 291 -17.51 1.07 13.53
N VAL A 292 -16.78 1.60 12.54
CA VAL A 292 -15.43 2.16 12.76
C VAL A 292 -15.46 3.68 12.79
N LEU A 293 -16.24 4.31 11.90
CA LEU A 293 -16.38 5.76 11.89
C LEU A 293 -17.44 6.24 12.88
N ASN A 294 -17.09 7.26 13.66
CA ASN A 294 -18.05 8.06 14.43
C ASN A 294 -18.81 9.04 13.50
N PRO A 295 -19.92 9.65 13.95
CA PRO A 295 -20.73 10.54 13.12
C PRO A 295 -19.93 11.70 12.49
N GLU A 296 -19.00 12.30 13.22
CA GLU A 296 -18.22 13.43 12.73
C GLU A 296 -17.23 13.00 11.62
N ALA A 297 -16.62 11.81 11.76
CA ALA A 297 -15.73 11.25 10.74
C ALA A 297 -16.49 10.80 9.49
N ARG A 298 -17.74 10.35 9.62
CA ARG A 298 -18.63 10.06 8.48
C ARG A 298 -18.93 11.31 7.68
N GLN A 299 -19.26 12.41 8.36
CA GLN A 299 -19.48 13.70 7.73
C GLN A 299 -18.23 14.17 6.97
N ARG A 300 -17.05 14.15 7.61
CA ARG A 300 -15.79 14.52 6.96
C ARG A 300 -15.44 13.63 5.78
N LEU A 301 -15.70 12.31 5.86
CA LEU A 301 -15.54 11.40 4.73
C LEU A 301 -16.37 11.85 3.52
N CYS A 302 -17.66 12.14 3.72
CA CYS A 302 -18.53 12.62 2.65
C CYS A 302 -18.11 13.99 2.12
N GLU A 303 -17.67 14.91 2.98
CA GLU A 303 -17.13 16.23 2.61
C GLU A 303 -15.87 16.12 1.75
N ASN A 304 -14.94 15.26 2.14
CA ASN A 304 -13.71 15.02 1.41
C ASN A 304 -13.99 14.40 0.03
N ILE A 305 -14.87 13.38 -0.04
CA ILE A 305 -15.27 12.75 -1.31
C ILE A 305 -15.94 13.79 -2.21
N ALA A 306 -16.98 14.46 -1.73
CA ALA A 306 -17.72 15.45 -2.51
C ALA A 306 -16.85 16.64 -2.92
N GLY A 307 -15.92 17.05 -2.06
CA GLY A 307 -15.00 18.16 -2.30
C GLY A 307 -14.02 17.89 -3.46
N HIS A 308 -13.65 16.63 -3.70
CA HIS A 308 -12.86 16.22 -4.87
C HIS A 308 -13.76 15.85 -6.07
N ALA A 309 -14.92 15.23 -5.82
CA ALA A 309 -15.84 14.76 -6.85
C ALA A 309 -16.61 15.88 -7.58
N LYS A 310 -16.77 17.05 -6.96
CA LYS A 310 -17.47 18.19 -7.57
C LYS A 310 -16.88 18.63 -8.91
N ASP A 311 -15.59 18.37 -9.12
CA ASP A 311 -14.85 18.78 -10.32
C ASP A 311 -14.88 17.70 -11.42
N ALA A 312 -15.52 16.55 -11.19
CA ALA A 312 -15.75 15.52 -12.20
C ALA A 312 -17.09 15.72 -12.94
N GLN A 313 -17.24 15.13 -14.13
CA GLN A 313 -18.45 15.20 -14.93
C GLN A 313 -19.67 14.61 -14.22
N GLU A 314 -20.86 15.16 -14.52
CA GLU A 314 -22.10 14.83 -13.79
C GLU A 314 -22.46 13.35 -13.82
N PHE A 315 -22.21 12.64 -14.94
CA PHE A 315 -22.49 11.21 -15.03
C PHE A 315 -21.54 10.39 -14.13
N ILE A 316 -20.32 10.87 -13.91
CA ILE A 316 -19.36 10.29 -12.97
C ILE A 316 -19.83 10.55 -11.54
N GLN A 317 -20.22 11.78 -11.23
CA GLN A 317 -20.82 12.14 -9.93
C GLN A 317 -22.02 11.26 -9.58
N LYS A 318 -22.90 10.95 -10.56
CA LYS A 318 -24.02 10.01 -10.37
C LYS A 318 -23.53 8.60 -10.00
N ARG A 319 -22.48 8.09 -10.65
CA ARG A 319 -21.90 6.79 -10.29
C ARG A 319 -21.26 6.79 -8.90
N ILE A 320 -20.59 7.89 -8.51
CA ILE A 320 -20.07 8.07 -7.15
C ILE A 320 -21.23 7.95 -6.16
N ILE A 321 -22.29 8.75 -6.30
CA ILE A 321 -23.45 8.69 -5.40
C ILE A 321 -24.00 7.26 -5.31
N ASN A 322 -24.19 6.58 -6.44
CA ASN A 322 -24.69 5.21 -6.48
C ASN A 322 -23.77 4.22 -5.75
N GLN A 323 -22.46 4.33 -5.94
CA GLN A 323 -21.47 3.44 -5.34
C GLN A 323 -21.42 3.57 -3.82
N TRP A 324 -21.42 4.79 -3.27
CA TRP A 324 -21.48 4.99 -1.83
C TRP A 324 -22.88 4.78 -1.23
N THR A 325 -23.94 4.80 -2.05
CA THR A 325 -25.28 4.31 -1.64
C THR A 325 -25.28 2.80 -1.38
N GLN A 326 -24.49 2.02 -2.13
CA GLN A 326 -24.32 0.58 -1.85
C GLN A 326 -23.59 0.32 -0.52
N VAL A 327 -22.73 1.25 -0.08
CA VAL A 327 -22.09 1.19 1.24
C VAL A 327 -23.10 1.49 2.33
N ASP A 328 -23.80 2.62 2.22
CA ASP A 328 -24.89 3.01 3.11
C ASP A 328 -25.76 4.10 2.45
N PRO A 329 -27.10 4.04 2.52
CA PRO A 329 -27.98 5.07 1.95
C PRO A 329 -27.71 6.48 2.47
N GLU A 330 -27.36 6.63 3.76
CA GLU A 330 -27.05 7.93 4.36
C GLU A 330 -25.77 8.52 3.75
N CYS A 331 -24.77 7.68 3.48
CA CYS A 331 -23.50 8.08 2.86
C CYS A 331 -23.74 8.67 1.47
N GLY A 332 -24.49 7.94 0.62
CA GLY A 332 -24.85 8.38 -0.73
C GLY A 332 -25.67 9.69 -0.74
N GLN A 333 -26.69 9.78 0.13
CA GLN A 333 -27.51 10.99 0.27
C GLN A 333 -26.70 12.21 0.71
N THR A 334 -25.77 12.02 1.65
CA THR A 334 -24.91 13.11 2.15
C THR A 334 -23.98 13.61 1.06
N ILE A 335 -23.34 12.72 0.30
CA ILE A 335 -22.50 13.08 -0.85
C ILE A 335 -23.33 13.84 -1.89
N GLN A 336 -24.54 13.36 -2.23
CA GLN A 336 -25.43 14.03 -3.17
C GLN A 336 -25.78 15.46 -2.72
N LYS A 337 -26.15 15.65 -1.45
CA LYS A 337 -26.47 16.96 -0.88
C LYS A 337 -25.29 17.93 -0.98
N LEU A 338 -24.08 17.45 -0.68
CA LEU A 338 -22.85 18.26 -0.78
C LEU A 338 -22.52 18.65 -2.23
N LEU A 339 -22.65 17.72 -3.18
CA LEU A 339 -22.44 18.02 -4.60
C LEU A 339 -23.45 19.05 -5.13
N LEU A 340 -24.73 18.95 -4.75
CA LEU A 340 -25.74 19.95 -5.10
C LEU A 340 -25.41 21.33 -4.52
N LYS A 341 -24.92 21.38 -3.27
CA LYS A 341 -24.44 22.63 -2.65
C LYS A 341 -23.29 23.26 -3.46
N TYR A 342 -22.27 22.47 -3.84
CA TYR A 342 -21.15 22.98 -4.62
C TYR A 342 -21.57 23.50 -6.00
N LYS A 343 -22.49 22.81 -6.69
CA LYS A 343 -23.06 23.28 -7.96
C LYS A 343 -23.78 24.62 -7.81
N ALA A 344 -24.58 24.78 -6.76
CA ALA A 344 -25.29 26.04 -6.50
C ALA A 344 -24.30 27.19 -6.18
N GLU A 345 -23.24 26.92 -5.41
CA GLU A 345 -22.18 27.90 -5.12
C GLU A 345 -21.42 28.32 -6.38
N GLU A 346 -21.11 27.37 -7.27
CA GLU A 346 -20.45 27.65 -8.54
C GLU A 346 -21.34 28.47 -9.48
N GLN A 347 -22.64 28.13 -9.58
CA GLN A 347 -23.60 28.90 -10.36
C GLN A 347 -23.70 30.35 -9.87
N LYS A 348 -23.74 30.57 -8.54
CA LYS A 348 -23.72 31.91 -7.94
C LYS A 348 -22.44 32.69 -8.27
N LYS A 349 -21.28 32.03 -8.26
CA LYS A 349 -20.00 32.64 -8.66
C LYS A 349 -20.00 33.03 -10.14
N ARG A 350 -20.51 32.17 -11.01
CA ARG A 350 -20.61 32.42 -12.46
C ARG A 350 -21.63 33.51 -12.81
N SER A 351 -22.72 33.63 -12.05
CA SER A 351 -23.75 34.66 -12.27
C SER A 351 -23.39 36.05 -11.74
N GLY A 352 -22.22 36.24 -11.13
CA GLY A 352 -21.72 37.55 -10.69
C GLY A 352 -22.47 38.18 -9.52
N VAL A 353 -23.37 37.44 -8.87
CA VAL A 353 -24.11 37.94 -7.70
C VAL A 353 -23.18 37.94 -6.48
N THR A 354 -22.37 38.98 -6.37
CA THR A 354 -21.77 39.39 -5.10
C THR A 354 -22.91 39.90 -4.22
N ALA A 355 -23.13 39.24 -3.08
CA ALA A 355 -24.00 39.77 -2.05
C ALA A 355 -23.33 41.01 -1.45
N ASN A 356 -23.60 42.17 -2.03
CA ASN A 356 -23.56 43.42 -1.27
C ASN A 356 -24.73 43.37 -0.31
N LEU A 357 -24.46 43.13 0.97
CA LEU A 357 -25.18 43.69 2.12
C LEU A 357 -24.23 43.75 3.32
#